data_AF-A0A4C1YAH1-F1
#
_entry.id   AF-A0A4C1YAH1-F1
#
_cell.length_a   1.000
_cell.length_b   1.000
_cell.length_c   1.000
_cell.angle_alpha   90.00
_cell.angle_beta   90.00
_cell.angle_gamma   90.00
#
_symmetry.space_group_name_H-M   'P 1'
#
loop_
_entity.id
_entity.type
_entity.pdbx_description
1 polymer ?
#
loop_
_entity_poly.entity_id
_entity_poly.type
_entity_poly.pdbx_seq_one_letter_code
_entity_poly.pdbx_strand_id
1 'polypeptide(L)'
;MCAKIETERPLYIPLNQTELRSEEYIHLRDAIVNDGDVNPNELGRIVILPSTFTASPRHMHEYAQMTYVRAYGRPDLFIKFTYNPTWDDIKELLLAGQSSSNRHDITARVFKQKFKSLMDIISKHYVFGDTLLDVFH
;
A
#
# COMPACT_ATOMS: atom_id res chain seq x y z
N MET A 1 3.88 41.48 10.83
CA MET A 1 4.86 40.66 10.08
C MET A 1 4.61 39.16 10.29
N CYS A 2 3.35 38.69 10.26
CA CYS A 2 3.00 37.26 10.37
C CYS A 2 2.26 36.72 9.13
N ALA A 3 1.70 37.60 8.29
CA ALA A 3 1.03 37.18 7.05
C ALA A 3 1.98 36.59 6.00
N LYS A 4 3.27 36.99 5.99
CA LYS A 4 4.28 36.49 5.04
C LYS A 4 4.66 35.02 5.30
N ILE A 5 4.83 34.64 6.57
CA ILE A 5 5.24 33.27 6.94
C ILE A 5 4.13 32.26 6.58
N GLU A 6 2.87 32.64 6.75
CA GLU A 6 1.72 31.78 6.41
C GLU A 6 1.45 31.67 4.91
N THR A 7 1.74 32.71 4.11
CA THR A 7 1.61 32.63 2.63
C THR A 7 2.79 31.92 1.96
N GLU A 8 3.98 31.94 2.56
CA GLU A 8 5.16 31.24 2.04
C GLU A 8 5.06 29.72 2.21
N ARG A 9 4.37 29.23 3.25
CA ARG A 9 4.25 27.78 3.55
C ARG A 9 3.52 26.94 2.48
N PRO A 10 2.36 27.37 1.91
CA PRO A 10 1.70 26.64 0.83
C PRO A 10 2.43 26.76 -0.51
N LEU A 11 3.22 27.82 -0.73
CA LEU A 11 4.04 27.99 -1.94
C LEU A 11 5.40 27.27 -1.84
N TYR A 12 5.89 27.03 -0.63
CA TYR A 12 7.12 26.30 -0.40
C TYR A 12 7.04 24.86 -0.92
N ILE A 13 5.91 24.18 -0.70
CA ILE A 13 5.71 22.79 -1.13
C ILE A 13 5.81 22.62 -2.66
N PRO A 14 5.12 23.42 -3.51
CA PRO A 14 5.29 23.34 -4.96
C PRO A 14 6.66 23.79 -5.47
N LEU A 15 7.37 24.65 -4.73
CA LEU A 15 8.66 25.21 -5.16
C LEU A 15 9.86 24.34 -4.77
N ASN A 16 9.78 23.61 -3.65
CA ASN A 16 10.89 22.84 -3.08
C ASN A 16 10.67 21.32 -3.15
N GLN A 17 9.96 20.83 -4.19
CA GLN A 17 9.70 19.41 -4.40
C GLN A 17 10.99 18.56 -4.43
N THR A 18 12.10 19.08 -4.96
CA THR A 18 13.39 18.37 -4.99
C THR A 18 13.95 18.16 -3.59
N GLU A 19 13.92 19.17 -2.72
CA GLU A 19 14.35 19.05 -1.31
C GLU A 19 13.44 18.13 -0.49
N LEU A 20 12.15 18.05 -0.84
CA LEU A 20 11.18 17.11 -0.24
C LEU A 20 11.32 15.66 -0.74
N ARG A 21 12.45 15.34 -1.41
CA ARG A 21 12.75 14.02 -2.02
C ARG A 21 11.67 13.56 -2.99
N SER A 22 11.10 14.49 -3.77
CA SER A 22 10.02 14.12 -4.69
C SER A 22 10.40 13.09 -5.76
N GLU A 23 11.71 12.92 -5.98
CA GLU A 23 12.32 11.95 -6.86
C GLU A 23 12.17 10.50 -6.35
N GLU A 24 12.00 10.28 -5.04
CA GLU A 24 11.70 8.94 -4.52
C GLU A 24 10.24 8.52 -4.77
N TYR A 25 9.39 9.47 -5.17
CA TYR A 25 7.99 9.23 -5.46
C TYR A 25 7.73 9.01 -6.96
N ILE A 26 8.75 8.62 -7.74
CA ILE A 26 8.63 8.29 -9.18
C ILE A 26 7.52 7.26 -9.40
N HIS A 27 7.48 6.17 -8.63
CA HIS A 27 6.44 5.15 -8.77
C HIS A 27 5.02 5.68 -8.49
N LEU A 28 4.89 6.71 -7.64
CA LEU A 28 3.61 7.34 -7.32
C LEU A 28 3.18 8.29 -8.44
N ARG A 29 4.14 9.03 -9.03
CA ARG A 29 3.89 9.83 -10.24
C ARG A 29 3.47 8.94 -11.40
N ASP A 30 4.19 7.85 -11.62
CA ASP A 30 3.89 6.89 -12.68
C ASP A 30 2.52 6.23 -12.49
N ALA A 31 2.13 5.93 -11.25
CA ALA A 31 0.80 5.41 -10.95
C ALA A 31 -0.31 6.43 -11.27
N ILE A 32 -0.10 7.72 -10.99
CA ILE A 32 -1.06 8.79 -11.33
C ILE A 32 -1.14 9.01 -12.84
N VAL A 33 -0.01 8.98 -13.54
CA VAL A 33 0.03 9.15 -15.01
C VAL A 33 -0.59 7.96 -15.74
N ASN A 34 -0.47 6.75 -15.19
CA ASN A 34 -1.06 5.55 -15.78
C ASN A 34 -2.55 5.37 -15.45
N ASP A 35 -3.11 6.17 -14.54
CA ASP A 35 -4.55 6.20 -14.30
C ASP A 35 -5.20 6.98 -15.46
N GLY A 36 -5.76 6.25 -16.42
CA GLY A 36 -6.15 6.73 -17.76
C GLY A 36 -7.28 7.77 -17.83
N ASP A 37 -7.62 8.40 -16.71
CA ASP A 37 -8.67 9.42 -16.57
C ASP A 37 -8.10 10.85 -16.48
N VAL A 38 -6.79 11.03 -16.68
CA VAL A 38 -6.12 12.30 -16.42
C VAL A 38 -5.55 12.92 -17.69
N ASN A 39 -6.24 13.93 -18.24
CA ASN A 39 -5.74 14.74 -19.34
C ASN A 39 -4.46 15.50 -18.92
N PRO A 40 -3.31 15.26 -19.57
CA PRO A 40 -2.05 15.94 -19.23
C PRO A 40 -2.10 17.47 -19.39
N ASN A 41 -3.03 17.97 -20.22
CA ASN A 41 -3.21 19.39 -20.50
C ASN A 41 -4.15 20.12 -19.51
N GLU A 42 -4.87 19.39 -18.65
CA GLU A 42 -5.79 19.97 -17.64
C GLU A 42 -5.17 19.98 -16.23
N LEU A 43 -4.07 19.27 -16.02
CA LEU A 43 -3.34 19.27 -14.77
C LEU A 43 -2.52 20.55 -14.63
N GLY A 44 -2.93 21.41 -13.69
CA GLY A 44 -1.98 22.29 -13.02
C GLY A 44 -0.79 21.49 -12.46
N ARG A 45 0.31 22.17 -12.09
CA ARG A 45 1.54 21.55 -11.57
C ARG A 45 1.21 20.46 -10.53
N ILE A 46 1.61 19.21 -10.79
CA ILE A 46 1.48 18.10 -9.84
C ILE A 46 2.43 18.35 -8.66
N VAL A 47 1.87 18.48 -7.46
CA VAL A 47 2.63 18.73 -6.22
C VAL A 47 2.40 17.56 -5.29
N ILE A 48 3.48 16.90 -4.89
CA ILE A 48 3.42 15.78 -3.97
C ILE A 48 3.57 16.33 -2.55
N LEU A 49 2.51 16.18 -1.76
CA LEU A 49 2.55 16.57 -0.35
C LEU A 49 3.40 15.58 0.46
N PRO A 50 4.39 16.05 1.24
CA PRO A 50 5.18 15.20 2.13
C PRO A 50 4.31 14.65 3.27
N SER A 51 4.73 13.54 3.90
CA SER A 51 4.01 12.93 5.02
C SER A 51 3.96 13.79 6.30
N THR A 52 4.83 14.81 6.37
CA THR A 52 4.80 15.84 7.41
C THR A 52 3.61 16.80 7.29
N PHE A 53 2.89 16.78 6.15
CA PHE A 53 1.65 17.53 5.99
C PHE A 53 0.52 16.84 6.75
N THR A 54 0.17 17.42 7.91
CA THR A 54 -0.90 16.94 8.79
C THR A 54 -2.20 16.71 8.01
N ALA A 55 -2.90 15.61 8.32
CA ALA A 55 -4.12 15.17 7.66
C ALA A 55 -4.00 14.77 6.17
N SER A 56 -2.79 14.73 5.58
CA SER A 56 -2.63 14.04 4.29
C SER A 56 -2.86 12.52 4.45
N PRO A 57 -3.30 11.82 3.40
CA PRO A 57 -3.40 10.36 3.42
C PRO A 57 -2.10 9.67 3.86
N ARG A 58 -0.94 10.22 3.44
CA ARG A 58 0.38 9.73 3.86
C ARG A 58 0.67 9.97 5.33
N HIS A 59 0.36 11.16 5.84
CA HIS A 59 0.49 11.44 7.27
C HIS A 59 -0.31 10.45 8.11
N MET A 60 -1.56 10.17 7.72
CA MET A 60 -2.39 9.20 8.43
C MET A 60 -1.82 7.78 8.35
N HIS A 61 -1.29 7.37 7.20
CA HIS A 61 -0.69 6.05 7.02
C HIS A 61 0.57 5.86 7.89
N GLU A 62 1.51 6.81 7.87
CA GLU A 62 2.70 6.75 8.72
C GLU A 62 2.34 6.83 10.20
N TYR A 63 1.40 7.71 10.56
CA TYR A 63 0.95 7.83 11.95
C TYR A 63 0.30 6.53 12.46
N ALA A 64 -0.48 5.84 11.63
CA ALA A 64 -1.04 4.54 11.97
C ALA A 64 0.06 3.50 12.25
N GLN A 65 1.07 3.40 11.36
CA GLN A 65 2.21 2.51 11.58
C GLN A 65 2.97 2.84 12.87
N MET A 66 3.24 4.13 13.12
CA MET A 66 3.88 4.56 14.36
C MET A 66 3.05 4.26 15.61
N THR A 67 1.72 4.33 15.50
CA THR A 67 0.81 4.00 16.60
C THR A 67 0.89 2.52 16.95
N TYR A 68 0.92 1.63 15.95
CA TYR A 68 1.13 0.20 16.19
C TYR A 68 2.47 -0.06 16.88
N VAL A 69 3.56 0.55 16.39
CA VAL A 69 4.89 0.37 16.99
C VAL A 69 4.96 0.88 18.43
N ARG A 70 4.28 1.99 18.73
CA ARG A 70 4.22 2.52 20.10
C ARG A 70 3.41 1.64 21.05
N ALA A 71 2.31 1.05 20.57
CA ALA A 71 1.42 0.26 21.40
C ALA A 71 1.94 -1.16 21.65
N TYR A 72 2.56 -1.78 20.63
CA TYR A 72 2.91 -3.21 20.66
C TYR A 72 4.40 -3.49 20.46
N GLY A 73 5.21 -2.44 20.29
CA GLY A 73 6.63 -2.57 19.99
C GLY A 73 6.88 -2.79 18.50
N ARG A 74 8.15 -3.02 18.15
CA ARG A 74 8.55 -3.23 16.76
C ARG A 74 8.02 -4.58 16.26
N PRO A 75 7.46 -4.65 15.04
CA PRO A 75 7.06 -5.93 14.47
C PRO A 75 8.30 -6.82 14.21
N ASP A 76 8.18 -8.09 14.56
CA ASP A 76 9.23 -9.10 14.32
C ASP A 76 9.21 -9.64 12.89
N LEU A 77 8.05 -9.68 12.25
CA LEU A 77 7.85 -10.23 10.90
C LEU A 77 7.04 -9.28 10.01
N PHE A 78 7.43 -9.20 8.74
CA PHE A 78 6.66 -8.55 7.69
C PHE A 78 6.48 -9.52 6.52
N ILE A 79 5.29 -10.09 6.40
CA ILE A 79 5.00 -11.15 5.42
C ILE A 79 4.14 -10.59 4.30
N LYS A 80 4.65 -10.66 3.07
CA LYS A 80 3.88 -10.34 1.86
C LYS A 80 3.35 -11.63 1.24
N PHE A 81 2.03 -11.82 1.24
CA PHE A 81 1.39 -12.97 0.61
C PHE A 81 0.75 -12.57 -0.71
N THR A 82 1.27 -13.09 -1.82
CA THR A 82 0.80 -12.77 -3.18
C THR A 82 0.14 -13.97 -3.84
N TYR A 83 -0.87 -13.72 -4.66
CA TYR A 83 -1.45 -14.73 -5.53
C TYR A 83 -0.44 -15.25 -6.55
N ASN A 84 -0.52 -16.55 -6.88
CA ASN A 84 0.25 -17.17 -7.95
C ASN A 84 -0.67 -17.96 -8.89
N PRO A 85 -0.77 -17.59 -10.19
CA PRO A 85 -1.65 -18.26 -11.16
C PRO A 85 -1.25 -19.69 -11.50
N THR A 86 -0.05 -20.11 -11.10
CA THR A 86 0.44 -21.47 -11.36
C THR A 86 0.09 -22.47 -10.27
N TRP A 87 -0.61 -22.08 -9.20
CA TRP A 87 -1.07 -23.02 -8.19
C TRP A 87 -2.01 -24.06 -8.80
N ASP A 88 -1.81 -25.32 -8.43
CA ASP A 88 -2.57 -26.43 -8.98
C ASP A 88 -4.05 -26.36 -8.60
N ASP A 89 -4.38 -25.85 -7.40
CA ASP A 89 -5.76 -25.58 -6.98
C ASP A 89 -6.52 -24.67 -7.97
N ILE A 90 -5.82 -23.74 -8.64
CA ILE A 90 -6.42 -22.86 -9.64
C ILE A 90 -6.61 -23.63 -10.96
N LYS A 91 -5.58 -24.36 -11.39
CA LYS A 91 -5.61 -25.13 -12.64
C LYS A 91 -6.70 -26.19 -12.62
N GLU A 92 -6.90 -26.86 -11.49
CA GLU A 92 -7.93 -27.87 -11.31
C GLU A 92 -9.35 -27.29 -11.36
N LEU A 93 -9.53 -26.06 -10.90
CA LEU A 93 -10.82 -25.36 -10.93
C LEU A 93 -11.11 -24.70 -12.28
N LEU A 94 -10.11 -24.55 -13.16
CA LEU A 94 -10.28 -23.97 -14.48
C LEU A 94 -10.82 -25.01 -15.47
N LEU A 95 -11.82 -24.59 -16.25
CA LEU A 95 -12.31 -25.38 -17.37
C LEU A 95 -11.34 -25.30 -18.56
N ALA A 96 -11.39 -26.28 -19.46
CA ALA A 96 -10.56 -26.31 -20.66
C ALA A 96 -10.71 -25.00 -21.47
N GLY A 97 -9.58 -24.35 -21.77
CA GLY A 97 -9.53 -23.09 -22.49
C GLY A 97 -9.75 -21.82 -21.64
N GLN A 98 -10.00 -21.93 -20.34
CA GLN A 98 -10.08 -20.77 -19.45
C GLN A 98 -8.70 -20.34 -18.95
N SER A 99 -8.47 -19.02 -18.93
CA SER A 99 -7.31 -18.41 -18.28
C SER A 99 -7.65 -18.00 -16.86
N SER A 100 -6.70 -18.17 -15.93
CA SER A 100 -6.84 -17.71 -14.54
C SER A 100 -7.04 -16.20 -14.45
N SER A 101 -6.47 -15.43 -15.38
CA SER A 101 -6.67 -13.98 -15.48
C SER A 101 -8.13 -13.60 -15.75
N ASN A 102 -8.91 -14.48 -16.40
CA ASN A 102 -10.32 -14.21 -16.72
C ASN A 102 -11.27 -14.74 -15.62
N ARG A 103 -10.74 -15.45 -14.62
CA ARG A 103 -11.50 -16.08 -13.52
C ARG A 103 -10.99 -15.60 -12.17
N HIS A 104 -11.20 -14.30 -11.94
CA HIS A 104 -10.84 -13.66 -10.67
C HIS A 104 -11.56 -14.27 -9.46
N ASP A 105 -12.74 -14.86 -9.66
CA ASP A 105 -13.51 -15.55 -8.63
C ASP A 105 -12.78 -16.79 -8.08
N ILE A 106 -12.24 -17.62 -8.98
CA ILE A 106 -11.44 -18.81 -8.62
C ILE A 106 -10.17 -18.37 -7.91
N THR A 107 -9.46 -17.42 -8.53
CA THR A 107 -8.22 -16.82 -8.02
C THR A 107 -8.39 -16.27 -6.60
N ALA A 108 -9.41 -15.45 -6.36
CA ALA A 108 -9.69 -14.85 -5.07
C ALA A 108 -10.08 -15.91 -4.01
N ARG A 109 -10.85 -16.93 -4.41
CA ARG A 109 -11.23 -18.03 -3.52
C ARG A 109 -10.02 -18.84 -3.07
N VAL A 110 -9.17 -19.27 -4.00
CA VAL A 110 -7.95 -20.02 -3.70
C VAL A 110 -7.00 -19.18 -2.85
N PHE A 111 -6.81 -17.91 -3.19
CA PHE A 111 -6.00 -16.99 -2.40
C PHE A 111 -6.49 -16.88 -0.96
N LYS A 112 -7.79 -16.67 -0.76
CA LYS A 112 -8.40 -16.59 0.58
C LYS A 112 -8.23 -17.90 1.37
N GLN A 113 -8.37 -19.05 0.73
CA GLN A 113 -8.16 -20.35 1.37
C GLN A 113 -6.71 -20.54 1.81
N LYS A 114 -5.74 -20.30 0.92
CA LYS A 114 -4.31 -20.39 1.25
C LYS A 114 -3.91 -19.40 2.34
N PHE A 115 -4.43 -18.18 2.26
CA PHE A 115 -4.19 -17.15 3.27
C PHE A 115 -4.70 -17.57 4.65
N LYS A 116 -5.91 -18.15 4.71
CA LYS A 116 -6.45 -18.68 5.97
C LYS A 116 -5.60 -19.84 6.51
N SER A 117 -5.13 -20.74 5.65
CA SER A 117 -4.22 -21.81 6.07
C SER A 117 -2.90 -21.27 6.61
N LEU A 118 -2.31 -20.26 5.96
CA LEU A 118 -1.10 -19.59 6.46
C LEU A 118 -1.34 -18.97 7.84
N MET A 119 -2.48 -18.30 8.01
CA MET A 119 -2.84 -17.68 9.28
C MET A 119 -3.03 -18.72 10.39
N ASP A 120 -3.66 -19.84 10.09
CA ASP A 120 -3.81 -20.96 11.03
C ASP A 120 -2.43 -21.54 11.42
N ILE A 121 -1.47 -21.63 10.49
CA ILE A 121 -0.09 -22.04 10.79
C ILE A 121 0.61 -21.05 11.73
N ILE A 122 0.48 -19.75 11.48
CA ILE A 122 1.13 -18.73 12.32
C ILE A 122 0.51 -18.71 13.72
N SER A 123 -0.82 -18.61 13.80
CA SER A 123 -1.54 -18.35 15.05
C SER A 123 -1.88 -19.59 15.88
N LYS A 124 -2.19 -20.73 15.26
CA LYS A 124 -2.61 -21.95 15.97
C LYS A 124 -1.50 -22.97 16.14
N HIS A 125 -0.56 -23.02 15.19
CA HIS A 125 0.57 -23.93 15.27
C HIS A 125 1.80 -23.29 15.91
N TYR A 126 1.71 -22.02 16.35
CA TYR A 126 2.74 -21.30 17.11
C TYR A 126 4.13 -21.40 16.47
N VAL A 127 4.20 -21.41 15.13
CA VAL A 127 5.47 -21.60 14.39
C VAL A 127 6.50 -20.52 14.75
N PHE A 128 6.02 -19.33 15.10
CA PHE A 128 6.84 -18.19 15.55
C PHE A 128 6.65 -17.85 17.04
N GLY A 129 6.02 -18.74 17.81
CA GLY A 129 5.61 -18.48 19.19
C GLY A 129 4.25 -17.80 19.31
N ASP A 130 3.97 -17.25 20.49
CA ASP A 130 2.69 -16.59 20.78
C ASP A 130 2.53 -15.31 19.96
N THR A 131 1.39 -15.20 19.27
CA THR A 131 1.07 -14.03 18.45
C THR A 131 0.36 -12.98 19.30
N LEU A 132 1.01 -11.83 19.53
CA LEU A 132 0.45 -10.74 20.35
C LEU A 132 -0.53 -9.84 19.57
N LEU A 133 -0.24 -9.58 18.31
CA LEU A 133 -1.06 -8.75 17.43
C LEU A 133 -0.84 -9.13 15.98
N ASP A 134 -1.95 -9.34 15.26
CA ASP A 134 -1.97 -9.48 13.81
C ASP A 134 -2.68 -8.28 13.18
N VAL A 135 -1.99 -7.58 12.28
CA VAL A 135 -2.52 -6.43 11.55
C VAL A 135 -2.50 -6.73 10.05
N PHE A 136 -3.65 -6.56 9.40
CA PHE A 136 -3.79 -6.72 7.96
C PHE A 136 -3.97 -5.35 7.30
N HIS A 137 -3.25 -5.13 6.20
CA HIS A 137 -3.30 -3.93 5.37
C HIS A 137 -3.69 -4.28 3.94
#